data_AF-A0A433LG97-F1
#
_entry.id   AF-A0A433LG97-F1
#
_cell.length_a   1.000
_cell.length_b   1.000
_cell.length_c   1.000
_cell.angle_alpha   90.00
_cell.angle_beta   90.00
_cell.angle_gamma   90.00
#
_symmetry.space_group_name_H-M   'P 1'
#
loop_
_entity.id
_entity.type
_entity.pdbx_description
1 polymer ?
#
loop_
_entity_poly.entity_id
_entity_poly.type
_entity_poly.pdbx_seq_one_letter_code
_entity_poly.pdbx_strand_id
1 'polypeptide(L)' 'MMGSEIRWGWVDRDGCAQTKTYATAEAAIEEMNRRQGEELAYEKHAEVGYRLARVKVTVEVLAVMTPMNELEAKL' A
#
# COMPACT_ATOMS: atom_id res chain seq x y z
N MET A 1 -2.47 1.78 20.26
CA MET A 1 -1.35 0.88 19.93
C MET A 1 -0.85 1.26 18.55
N MET A 2 0.44 1.58 18.39
CA MET A 2 1.02 1.95 17.10
C MET A 2 1.75 0.74 16.53
N GLY A 3 1.30 0.26 15.38
CA GLY A 3 1.93 -0.84 14.65
C GLY A 3 2.69 -0.30 13.44
N SER A 4 3.76 -0.98 13.04
CA SER A 4 4.39 -0.73 11.74
C SER A 4 4.58 -2.01 10.97
N GLU A 5 4.34 -1.97 9.67
CA GLU A 5 4.54 -3.08 8.76
C GLU A 5 5.33 -2.64 7.52
N ILE A 6 6.05 -3.58 6.90
CA ILE A 6 6.72 -3.32 5.63
C ILE A 6 5.84 -3.80 4.50
N ARG A 7 5.57 -2.91 3.56
CA ARG A 7 4.79 -3.16 2.35
C ARG A 7 5.58 -2.75 1.12
N TRP A 8 4.98 -2.97 -0.04
CA TRP A 8 5.51 -2.61 -1.34
C TRP A 8 4.66 -1.53 -2.00
N GLY A 9 5.30 -0.66 -2.77
CA GLY A 9 4.66 0.35 -3.59
C GLY A 9 5.65 0.77 -4.67
N TRP A 10 5.45 1.95 -5.26
CA TRP A 10 6.44 2.49 -6.18
C TRP A 10 6.51 4.01 -6.10
N VAL A 11 7.62 4.51 -6.62
CA VAL A 11 7.88 5.93 -6.84
C VAL A 11 7.77 6.17 -8.34
N ASP A 12 7.00 7.18 -8.74
CA ASP A 12 6.88 7.56 -10.15
C ASP A 12 8.08 8.41 -10.62
N ARG A 13 8.04 8.79 -11.90
CA ARG A 13 9.10 9.55 -12.56
C ARG A 13 9.40 10.90 -11.91
N ASP A 14 8.42 11.47 -11.21
CA ASP A 14 8.51 12.78 -10.56
C ASP A 14 9.05 12.65 -9.12
N GLY A 15 9.37 11.42 -8.68
CA GLY A 15 9.83 11.15 -7.33
C GLY A 15 8.69 11.04 -6.31
N CYS A 16 7.43 10.98 -6.76
CA CYS A 16 6.29 10.88 -5.87
C CYS A 16 6.03 9.43 -5.48
N ALA A 17 6.07 9.15 -4.17
CA ALA A 17 5.66 7.86 -3.63
C ALA A 17 4.13 7.72 -3.69
N GLN A 18 3.65 6.58 -4.17
CA GLN A 18 2.22 6.31 -4.22
C GLN A 18 1.67 5.96 -2.83
N THR A 19 0.45 6.43 -2.56
CA THR A 19 -0.23 6.23 -1.27
C THR A 19 -0.73 4.80 -1.07
N LYS A 20 -1.05 4.08 -2.15
CA LYS A 20 -1.52 2.70 -2.09
C LYS A 20 -0.32 1.75 -2.02
N THR A 21 -0.34 0.85 -1.04
CA THR A 21 0.72 -0.13 -0.80
C THR A 21 0.17 -1.56 -0.80
N TYR A 22 1.07 -2.52 -0.97
CA TYR A 22 0.78 -3.92 -1.29
C TYR A 22 1.57 -4.86 -0.38
N ALA A 23 1.03 -6.05 -0.13
CA ALA A 23 1.72 -7.04 0.71
C ALA A 23 2.98 -7.61 0.04
N THR A 24 3.00 -7.70 -1.30
CA THR A 24 4.11 -8.28 -2.08
C THR A 24 4.58 -7.34 -3.18
N ALA A 25 5.81 -7.56 -3.66
CA ALA A 25 6.39 -6.81 -4.77
C ALA A 25 5.62 -7.05 -6.07
N GLU A 26 5.21 -8.29 -6.31
CA GLU A 26 4.47 -8.73 -7.49
C GLU A 26 3.13 -8.00 -7.60
N ALA A 27 2.39 -7.88 -6.49
CA ALA A 27 1.11 -7.17 -6.47
C ALA A 27 1.29 -5.65 -6.72
N ALA A 28 2.41 -5.07 -6.29
CA ALA A 28 2.73 -3.67 -6.60
C ALA A 28 3.08 -3.48 -8.09
N ILE A 29 3.80 -4.42 -8.70
CA ILE A 29 4.13 -4.42 -10.14
C ILE A 29 2.87 -4.64 -10.97
N GLU A 30 2.00 -5.57 -10.59
CA GLU A 30 0.75 -5.83 -11.29
C GLU A 30 -0.14 -4.58 -11.33
N GLU A 31 -0.28 -3.88 -10.20
CA GLU A 31 -1.00 -2.59 -10.21
C GLU A 31 -0.28 -1.55 -11.08
N MET A 32 1.06 -1.48 -11.02
CA MET A 32 1.83 -0.54 -11.81
C MET A 32 1.57 -0.72 -13.30
N ASN A 33 1.63 -1.96 -13.79
CA ASN A 33 1.25 -2.36 -15.14
C ASN A 33 -0.20 -1.98 -15.46
N ARG A 34 -1.13 -2.34 -14.56
CA ARG A 34 -2.56 -2.02 -14.72
C ARG A 34 -2.83 -0.52 -14.88
N ARG A 35 -2.09 0.34 -14.16
CA ARG A 35 -2.22 1.81 -14.25
C ARG A 35 -1.60 2.40 -15.50
N GLN A 36 -0.51 1.80 -15.99
CA GLN A 36 0.13 2.23 -17.23
C GLN A 36 -0.64 1.75 -18.47
N GLY A 37 -1.49 0.73 -18.32
CA GLY A 37 -2.21 0.12 -19.44
C GLY A 37 -1.33 -0.79 -20.29
N GLU A 38 -0.14 -1.12 -19.80
CA GLU A 38 0.85 -1.96 -20.47
C GLU A 38 1.41 -2.97 -19.47
N GLU A 39 1.65 -4.19 -19.94
CA GLU A 39 2.34 -5.22 -19.17
C GLU A 39 3.84 -5.14 -19.48
N LEU A 40 4.60 -4.53 -18.57
CA LEU A 40 6.03 -4.41 -18.66
C LEU A 40 6.73 -5.37 -17.70
N ALA A 41 7.88 -5.87 -18.15
CA ALA A 41 8.85 -6.48 -17.25
C ALA A 41 9.40 -5.43 -16.29
N TYR A 42 9.78 -5.86 -15.08
CA TYR A 42 10.22 -4.95 -14.01
C TYR A 42 11.38 -4.04 -14.44
N GLU A 43 12.34 -4.58 -15.18
CA GLU A 43 13.52 -3.86 -15.66
C GLU A 43 13.12 -2.66 -16.54
N LYS A 44 12.03 -2.81 -17.31
CA LYS A 44 11.51 -1.73 -18.17
C LYS A 44 10.80 -0.64 -17.38
N HIS A 45 10.22 -0.94 -16.23
CA HIS A 45 9.62 0.09 -15.38
C HIS A 45 10.65 1.15 -14.96
N ALA A 46 11.87 0.72 -14.64
CA ALA A 46 12.94 1.63 -14.28
C ALA A 46 13.32 2.57 -15.45
N GLU A 47 13.28 2.05 -16.69
CA GLU A 47 13.54 2.81 -17.92
C GLU A 47 12.46 3.86 -18.18
N VAL A 48 11.19 3.56 -17.87
CA VAL A 48 10.07 4.52 -18.00
C VAL A 48 9.86 5.39 -16.74
N GLY A 49 10.81 5.36 -15.80
CA GLY A 49 10.87 6.25 -14.64
C GLY A 49 10.11 5.77 -13.41
N TYR A 50 9.57 4.55 -13.41
CA TYR A 50 8.88 3.97 -12.26
C TYR A 50 9.80 3.01 -11.50
N ARG A 51 9.86 3.16 -10.17
CA ARG A 51 10.78 2.40 -9.32
C ARG A 51 10.03 1.73 -8.20
N LEU A 52 10.15 0.42 -8.10
CA LEU A 52 9.58 -0.34 -6.98
C LEU A 52 10.23 0.10 -5.66
N ALA A 53 9.43 0.19 -4.61
CA ALA A 53 9.86 0.67 -3.30
C ALA A 53 9.36 -0.24 -2.18
N ARG A 54 10.23 -0.51 -1.20
CA ARG A 54 9.80 -1.00 0.12
C ARG A 54 9.39 0.19 0.97
N VAL A 55 8.17 0.13 1.50
CA VAL A 55 7.53 1.23 2.22
C VAL A 55 7.25 0.79 3.66
N LYS A 56 7.67 1.60 4.63
CA LYS A 56 7.27 1.43 6.03
C LYS A 56 5.90 2.10 6.21
N VAL A 57 4.88 1.31 6.50
CA VAL A 57 3.53 1.80 6.81
C VAL A 57 3.38 1.82 8.33
N THR A 58 2.92 2.95 8.86
CA THR A 58 2.59 3.09 10.28
C THR A 58 1.08 3.15 10.42
N VAL A 59 0.52 2.29 11.27
CA VAL A 59 -0.91 2.24 11.55
C VAL A 59 -1.14 2.77 12.96
N GLU A 60 -1.96 3.81 13.04
CA GLU A 60 -2.39 4.42 14.29
C GLU A 60 -3.90 4.20 14.47
N VAL A 61 -4.27 3.60 15.60
CA VAL A 61 -5.68 3.40 15.97
C VAL A 61 -6.19 4.69 16.61
N LEU A 62 -7.05 5.42 15.90
CA LEU A 62 -7.64 6.68 16.38
C LEU A 62 -8.90 6.46 17.24
N ALA A 63 -9.72 5.47 16.90
CA ALA A 63 -10.91 5.10 17.65
C ALA A 63 -11.24 3.61 17.42
N VAL A 64 -11.87 2.99 18.41
CA VAL A 64 -12.43 1.63 18.29
C VAL A 64 -13.93 1.76 18.48
N MET A 65 -14.70 1.39 17.45
CA MET A 65 -16.16 1.31 17.56
C MET A 65 -16.54 -0.06 18.13
N THR A 66 -17.23 -0.08 19.27
CA THR A 66 -17.79 -1.31 19.83
C THR A 66 -19.20 -1.51 19.26
N PRO A 67 -19.57 -2.73 18.80
CA PRO A 67 -20.95 -3.01 18.41
C PRO A 67 -21.89 -2.73 19.57
N MET A 68 -22.94 -1.92 19.33
CA MET A 68 -23.87 -1.45 20.37
C MET A 68 -24.55 -2.59 21.14
N ASN A 69 -24.64 -3.76 20.50
CA ASN A 69 -25.27 -4.99 20.96
C ASN A 69 -24.62 -5.56 22.24
N GLU A 70 -23.35 -5.25 22.51
CA GLU A 70 -22.65 -5.73 23.71
C GLU A 70 -22.84 -4.82 24.94
N LEU A 71 -23.37 -3.60 24.74
CA LEU A 71 -23.57 -2.63 25.82
C LEU A 71 -24.86 -2.91 26.62
N GLU A 72 -25.91 -3.38 25.95
CA GLU A 72 -27.22 -3.68 26.56
C GLU A 72 -27.20 -4.95 27.42
N ALA A 73 -26.27 -5.88 27.19
CA ALA A 73 -26.14 -7.10 27.97
C ALA A 73 -25.52 -6.90 29.37
N LYS A 74 -25.16 -5.66 29.74
CA LYS A 74 -24.52 -5.30 31.02
C LYS A 74 -25.32 -4.27 31.84
N LEU A 75 -26.53 -3.91 31.41
CA LEU A 75 -27.50 -3.10 32.15
C LEU A 75 -28.72 -3.95 32.53
#